data_AF-A0A1B6IZN5-F1
#
_entry.id   AF-A0A1B6IZN5-F1
#
_cell.length_a   1.000
_cell.length_b   1.000
_cell.length_c   1.000
_cell.angle_alpha   90.00
_cell.angle_beta   90.00
_cell.angle_gamma   90.00
#
_symmetry.space_group_name_H-M   'P 1'
#
loop_
_entity.id
_entity.type
_entity.pdbx_description
1 polymer ?
#
loop_
_entity_poly.entity_id
_entity_poly.type
_entity_poly.pdbx_seq_one_letter_code
_entity_poly.pdbx_strand_id
1 'polypeptide(L)'
;SGLFCGANLNPLEDPVVCRIAKSHNKSAGQVLLRHVLQLGIAIIPKSSNPKRIYENFQLFDFELSATEMEELNNLDEEEEGRRFHIEALKPHPEYPYPE
;
A
#
# COMPACT_ATOMS: atom_id res chain seq x y z
N SER A 1 22.22 9.47 -20.70
CA SER A 1 20.89 9.99 -20.34
C SER A 1 20.18 8.98 -19.45
N GLY A 2 20.62 8.85 -18.20
CA GLY A 2 19.97 8.01 -17.19
C GLY A 2 19.19 8.91 -16.26
N LEU A 3 17.91 9.10 -16.55
CA LEU A 3 16.99 9.88 -15.72
C LEU A 3 16.05 8.90 -15.00
N PHE A 4 16.13 8.90 -13.67
CA PHE A 4 15.12 8.53 -12.65
C PHE A 4 14.42 7.17 -12.74
N CYS A 5 14.45 6.40 -11.63
CA CYS A 5 13.20 5.94 -11.00
C CYS A 5 13.40 5.45 -9.55
N GLY A 6 13.97 6.30 -8.69
CA GLY A 6 13.68 6.26 -7.24
C GLY A 6 12.59 7.29 -6.93
N ALA A 7 11.56 7.33 -7.76
CA ALA A 7 10.54 8.36 -7.68
C ALA A 7 9.56 7.98 -6.56
N ASN A 8 9.42 8.87 -5.59
CA ASN A 8 8.29 9.01 -4.66
C ASN A 8 6.94 8.76 -5.37
N LEU A 9 6.58 7.51 -5.63
CA LEU A 9 5.29 7.19 -6.22
C LEU A 9 4.28 7.14 -5.09
N ASN A 10 3.27 7.99 -5.20
CA ASN A 10 2.06 7.85 -4.42
C ASN A 10 1.47 6.47 -4.78
N PRO A 11 1.34 5.50 -3.84
CA PRO A 11 0.85 4.16 -4.15
C PRO A 11 -0.58 4.19 -4.73
N LEU A 12 -1.33 5.26 -4.48
CA LEU A 12 -2.67 5.47 -5.03
C LEU A 12 -2.67 5.82 -6.53
N GLU A 13 -1.53 6.21 -7.08
CA GLU A 13 -1.34 6.62 -8.47
C GLU A 13 -0.55 5.59 -9.29
N ASP A 14 -0.10 4.49 -8.65
CA ASP A 14 0.60 3.43 -9.33
C ASP A 14 -0.26 2.84 -10.49
N PRO A 15 0.30 2.67 -11.70
CA PRO A 15 -0.45 2.19 -12.86
C PRO A 15 -1.07 0.80 -12.68
N VAL A 16 -0.39 -0.11 -11.97
CA VAL A 16 -0.90 -1.46 -11.66
C VAL A 16 -2.10 -1.33 -10.72
N VAL A 17 -1.95 -0.58 -9.62
CA VAL A 17 -3.03 -0.35 -8.65
C VAL A 17 -4.24 0.31 -9.34
N CYS A 18 -4.01 1.34 -10.16
CA CYS A 18 -5.07 2.03 -10.90
C CYS A 18 -5.79 1.11 -11.89
N ARG A 19 -5.08 0.22 -12.59
CA ARG A 19 -5.66 -0.75 -13.53
C ARG A 19 -6.53 -1.76 -12.80
N ILE A 20 -6.06 -2.31 -11.68
CA ILE A 20 -6.81 -3.27 -10.87
C ILE A 20 -8.06 -2.60 -10.29
N ALA A 21 -7.92 -1.37 -9.78
CA ALA A 21 -9.03 -0.59 -9.24
C ALA A 21 -10.15 -0.39 -10.27
N LYS A 22 -9.80 -0.05 -11.52
CA LYS A 22 -10.77 0.06 -12.63
C LYS A 22 -11.47 -1.27 -12.92
N SER A 23 -10.74 -2.39 -12.88
CA SER A 23 -11.28 -3.72 -13.18
C SER A 23 -12.33 -4.17 -12.17
N HIS A 24 -12.17 -3.79 -10.89
CA HIS A 24 -13.11 -4.09 -9.81
C HIS A 24 -14.17 -3.00 -9.57
N ASN A 25 -14.12 -1.88 -10.31
CA ASN A 25 -14.91 -0.68 -10.04
C ASN A 25 -14.75 -0.19 -8.57
N LYS A 26 -13.51 -0.15 -8.11
CA LYS A 26 -13.10 0.29 -6.77
C LYS A 26 -12.12 1.46 -6.88
N SER A 27 -11.85 2.11 -5.75
CA SER A 27 -10.75 3.07 -5.66
C SER A 27 -9.40 2.36 -5.49
N ALA A 28 -8.31 3.04 -5.87
CA ALA A 28 -6.95 2.55 -5.63
C ALA A 28 -6.69 2.25 -4.14
N GLY A 29 -7.22 3.09 -3.24
CA GLY A 29 -7.13 2.87 -1.80
C GLY A 29 -7.82 1.57 -1.36
N GLN A 30 -9.00 1.26 -1.89
CA GLN A 30 -9.68 0.00 -1.58
C GLN A 30 -8.89 -1.22 -2.07
N VAL A 31 -8.25 -1.14 -3.24
CA VAL A 31 -7.39 -2.22 -3.75
C VAL A 31 -6.21 -2.47 -2.81
N LEU A 32 -5.49 -1.42 -2.41
CA LEU A 32 -4.35 -1.55 -1.49
C LEU A 32 -4.78 -2.10 -0.13
N LEU A 33 -5.90 -1.62 0.42
CA LEU A 33 -6.44 -2.14 1.68
C LEU A 33 -6.89 -3.60 1.56
N ARG A 34 -7.50 -3.97 0.43
CA ARG A 34 -7.93 -5.36 0.18
C ARG A 34 -6.74 -6.30 0.05
N HIS A 35 -5.66 -5.88 -0.61
CA HIS A 35 -4.43 -6.65 -0.75
C HIS A 35 -3.86 -7.06 0.62
N VAL A 36 -3.65 -6.08 1.51
CA VAL A 36 -3.14 -6.34 2.87
C VAL A 36 -4.11 -7.23 3.68
N LEU A 37 -5.42 -6.99 3.57
CA LEU A 37 -6.42 -7.84 4.22
C LEU A 37 -6.38 -9.29 3.72
N GLN A 38 -6.20 -9.51 2.41
CA GLN A 38 -6.20 -10.84 1.80
C GLN A 38 -4.91 -11.62 2.07
N LEU A 39 -3.82 -10.92 2.45
CA LEU A 39 -2.63 -11.51 3.07
C LEU A 39 -2.86 -11.95 4.53
N GLY A 40 -4.04 -11.70 5.10
CA GLY A 40 -4.38 -12.03 6.48
C GLY A 40 -3.90 -10.98 7.51
N ILE A 41 -3.51 -9.79 7.05
CA ILE A 41 -2.97 -8.73 7.91
C ILE A 41 -4.09 -7.73 8.26
N ALA A 42 -4.23 -7.42 9.55
CA ALA A 42 -5.20 -6.43 10.01
C ALA A 42 -4.81 -5.01 9.55
N ILE A 43 -5.78 -4.23 9.07
CA ILE A 43 -5.59 -2.85 8.59
C ILE A 43 -6.27 -1.83 9.51
N ILE A 44 -5.67 -0.63 9.60
CA ILE A 44 -6.20 0.51 10.39
C ILE A 44 -6.19 1.81 9.57
N PRO A 45 -6.98 1.90 8.48
CA PRO A 45 -6.94 3.07 7.60
C PRO A 45 -7.46 4.32 8.30
N LYS A 46 -6.60 5.32 8.49
CA LYS A 46 -6.97 6.62 9.07
C LYS A 46 -7.73 7.47 8.05
N SER A 47 -8.89 8.00 8.44
CA SER A 47 -9.53 9.11 7.72
C SER A 47 -10.39 9.97 8.64
N SER A 48 -10.47 11.26 8.35
CA SER A 48 -11.47 12.19 8.94
C SER A 48 -12.59 12.55 7.95
N ASN A 49 -12.51 12.06 6.71
CA ASN A 49 -13.51 12.31 5.68
C ASN A 49 -14.58 11.21 5.73
N PRO A 50 -15.86 11.53 6.01
CA PRO A 50 -16.92 10.54 6.17
C PRO A 50 -17.10 9.61 4.95
N LYS A 51 -16.96 10.14 3.74
CA LYS A 51 -17.06 9.34 2.50
C LYS A 51 -15.93 8.30 2.44
N ARG A 52 -14.69 8.70 2.75
CA ARG A 52 -13.55 7.78 2.78
C ARG A 52 -13.64 6.76 3.91
N ILE A 53 -14.18 7.14 5.06
CA ILE A 53 -14.44 6.20 6.17
C ILE A 53 -15.38 5.09 5.69
N TYR A 54 -16.47 5.46 5.01
CA TYR A 54 -17.41 4.52 4.44
C TYR A 54 -16.78 3.64 3.35
N GLU A 55 -16.07 4.25 2.38
CA GLU A 55 -15.37 3.52 1.31
C GLU A 55 -14.34 2.51 1.85
N ASN A 56 -13.58 2.88 2.88
CA ASN A 56 -12.61 2.01 3.55
C ASN A 56 -13.24 0.81 4.27
N PHE A 57 -14.56 0.82 4.51
CA PHE A 57 -15.28 -0.31 5.09
C PHE A 57 -15.82 -1.27 4.02
N GLN A 58 -15.97 -0.80 2.79
CA GLN A 58 -16.46 -1.58 1.64
C GLN A 58 -15.32 -2.37 0.98
N LEU A 59 -14.73 -3.30 1.73
CA LEU A 59 -13.60 -4.14 1.31
C LEU A 59 -13.95 -5.62 1.20
N PHE A 60 -15.16 -6.02 1.58
CA PHE A 60 -15.58 -7.43 1.66
C PHE A 60 -16.51 -7.85 0.53
N ASP A 61 -16.87 -6.92 -0.36
CA ASP A 61 -17.75 -7.14 -1.51
C ASP A 61 -17.00 -7.40 -2.82
N PHE A 62 -15.67 -7.56 -2.76
CA PHE A 62 -14.82 -7.97 -3.88
C PHE A 62 -13.59 -8.74 -3.37
N GLU A 63 -12.92 -9.43 -4.30
CA GLU A 63 -11.74 -10.25 -4.03
C GLU A 63 -10.71 -10.02 -5.14
N LEU A 64 -9.43 -9.94 -4.77
CA LEU A 64 -8.34 -9.85 -5.74
C LEU A 64 -7.99 -11.26 -6.22
N SER A 65 -7.86 -11.44 -7.52
CA SER A 65 -7.42 -12.71 -8.09
C SER A 65 -5.96 -13.02 -7.71
N ALA A 66 -5.55 -14.29 -7.84
CA ALA A 66 -4.17 -14.69 -7.56
C ALA A 66 -3.14 -13.90 -8.39
N THR A 67 -3.45 -13.63 -9.66
CA THR A 67 -2.60 -12.81 -10.54
C THR A 67 -2.52 -11.36 -10.08
N GLU A 68 -3.63 -10.74 -9.70
CA GLU A 68 -3.62 -9.37 -9.17
C GLU A 68 -2.86 -9.27 -7.84
N MET A 69 -2.98 -10.29 -6.98
CA MET A 69 -2.20 -10.38 -5.75
C MET A 69 -0.69 -10.47 -6.04
N GLU A 70 -0.29 -11.27 -7.02
CA GLU A 70 1.11 -11.38 -7.47
C GLU A 70 1.63 -10.06 -8.07
N GLU A 71 0.84 -9.41 -8.93
CA GLU A 71 1.19 -8.10 -9.51
C GLU A 71 1.41 -7.04 -8.43
N LEU A 72 0.58 -7.02 -7.38
CA LEU A 72 0.72 -6.09 -6.25
C LEU A 72 1.89 -6.45 -5.33
N ASN A 73 2.17 -7.74 -5.12
CA ASN A 73 3.34 -8.17 -4.36
C ASN A 73 4.65 -7.73 -5.03
N ASN A 74 4.69 -7.72 -6.37
CA ASN A 74 5.85 -7.27 -7.13
C ASN A 74 6.10 -5.75 -7.08
N LEU A 75 5.20 -4.98 -6.42
CA LEU A 75 5.41 -3.55 -6.15
C LEU A 75 6.18 -3.29 -4.85
N ASP A 76 6.55 -4.33 -4.09
CA ASP A 76 7.30 -4.16 -2.86
C ASP A 76 8.69 -3.55 -3.14
N GLU A 77 9.02 -2.49 -2.42
CA GLU A 77 10.31 -1.78 -2.48
C GLU A 77 11.24 -2.23 -1.34
N GLU A 78 10.86 -3.29 -0.61
CA GLU A 78 11.62 -3.85 0.50
C GLU A 78 11.96 -2.78 1.56
N GLU A 79 13.23 -2.67 1.95
CA GLU A 79 13.68 -1.72 2.97
C GLU A 79 13.59 -0.26 2.51
N GLU A 80 13.79 0.00 1.21
CA GLU A 80 13.70 1.34 0.60
C GLU A 80 12.25 1.87 0.61
N GLY A 81 11.26 0.97 0.64
CA GLY A 81 9.85 1.32 0.75
C GLY A 81 9.42 1.86 2.13
N ARG A 82 10.31 1.82 3.13
CA ARG A 82 9.99 2.28 4.49
C ARG A 82 9.81 3.79 4.50
N ARG A 83 8.61 4.24 4.88
CA ARG A 83 8.30 5.69 4.99
C ARG A 83 8.37 6.22 6.43
N PHE A 84 8.17 5.35 7.41
CA PHE A 84 8.13 5.72 8.82
C PHE A 84 9.47 5.41 9.50
N HIS A 85 10.39 6.37 9.41
CA HIS A 85 11.66 6.34 10.13
C HIS A 85 11.56 7.13 11.44
N ILE A 86 12.26 6.66 12.48
CA ILE A 86 12.40 7.38 13.73
C ILE A 86 13.88 7.70 13.92
N GLU A 87 14.37 8.67 13.16
CA GLU A 87 15.79 9.06 13.10
C GLU A 87 16.40 9.34 14.47
N ALA A 88 15.63 9.97 15.36
CA ALA A 88 16.07 10.28 16.72
C ALA A 88 16.37 9.03 17.58
N LEU A 89 15.85 7.86 17.21
CA LEU A 89 16.08 6.60 17.91
C LEU A 89 17.22 5.76 17.31
N LYS A 90 17.84 6.16 16.19
CA LYS A 90 18.94 5.41 15.57
C LYS A 90 20.09 5.02 16.52
N PRO A 91 20.52 5.89 17.46
CA PRO A 91 21.58 5.52 18.40
C PRO A 91 21.16 4.51 19.48
N HIS A 92 19.86 4.20 19.60
CA HIS A 92 19.36 3.30 20.63
C HIS A 92 19.76 1.85 20.32
N PRO A 93 20.23 1.07 21.31
CA PRO A 93 20.67 -0.32 21.08
C PRO A 93 19.55 -1.23 20.54
N GLU A 94 18.30 -0.92 20.84
CA GLU A 94 17.11 -1.63 20.33
C GLU A 94 16.44 -0.92 19.14
N TYR A 95 17.20 -0.14 18.35
CA TYR A 95 16.63 0.47 17.15
C TYR A 95 16.18 -0.64 16.18
N PRO A 96 14.89 -0.67 15.79
CA PRO A 96 14.29 -1.86 15.17
C PRO A 96 14.67 -2.05 13.70
N TYR A 97 15.34 -1.08 13.08
CA TYR A 97 15.72 -1.12 11.66
C TYR A 97 17.25 -1.14 11.57
N PRO A 98 17.88 -2.31 11.41
CA PRO A 98 19.32 -2.38 11.22
C PRO A 98 19.75 -1.65 9.94
N GLU A 99 21.01 -1.21 9.90
CA GLU A 99 21.67 -0.77 8.65
C GLU A 99 22.05 -1.96 7.77
#